data_AF-A0A5K1AAW6-F1
#
_entry.id   AF-A0A5K1AAW6-F1
#
_cell.length_a   1.000
_cell.length_b   1.000
_cell.length_c   1.000
_cell.angle_alpha   90.00
_cell.angle_beta   90.00
_cell.angle_gamma   90.00
#
_symmetry.space_group_name_H-M   'P 1'
#
loop_
_entity.id
_entity.type
_entity.pdbx_description
1 polymer ?
#
loop_
_entity_poly.entity_id
_entity_poly.type
_entity_poly.pdbx_seq_one_letter_code
_entity_poly.pdbx_strand_id
1 'polypeptide(L)'
;YENLILVAGGSGISPFFSILKDMLHGAKEEKYCLPKKILLVWSVKRSEDLSLLSEINVTSICAFPLKVLDIEIQAYVTRESGNLQ
;
A
#
# COMPACT_ATOMS: atom_id res chain seq x y z
N TYR A 1 1.41 16.62 -5.07
CA TYR A 1 2.54 16.11 -5.89
C TYR A 1 2.00 15.13 -6.90
N GLU A 2 2.55 15.10 -8.12
CA GLU A 2 2.08 14.14 -9.14
C GLU A 2 2.49 12.70 -8.86
N ASN A 3 3.65 12.49 -8.26
CA ASN A 3 4.17 11.19 -7.86
C ASN A 3 4.44 11.19 -6.35
N LEU A 4 4.06 10.12 -5.66
CA LEU A 4 4.22 9.96 -4.21
C LEU A 4 4.99 8.69 -3.91
N ILE A 5 6.03 8.79 -3.08
CA ILE A 5 6.76 7.62 -2.55
C ILE A 5 6.51 7.56 -1.04
N LEU A 6 5.99 6.44 -0.57
CA LEU A 6 5.72 6.15 0.84
C LEU A 6 6.69 5.07 1.29
N VAL A 7 7.41 5.29 2.40
CA VAL A 7 8.41 4.35 2.92
C VAL A 7 8.09 4.00 4.35
N ALA A 8 7.86 2.71 4.64
CA ALA A 8 7.53 2.20 5.96
C ALA A 8 8.40 1.01 6.38
N GLY A 9 8.49 0.79 7.69
CA GLY A 9 9.08 -0.40 8.30
C GLY A 9 8.19 -0.99 9.39
N GLY A 10 8.04 -2.32 9.37
CA GLY A 10 7.19 -3.07 10.31
C GLY A 10 5.76 -2.52 10.36
N SER A 11 5.25 -2.32 11.58
CA SER A 11 3.92 -1.73 11.83
C SER A 11 3.80 -0.25 11.44
N GLY A 12 4.90 0.42 11.09
CA GLY A 12 4.87 1.78 10.55
C GLY A 12 4.12 1.92 9.22
N ILE A 13 3.66 0.80 8.64
CA ILE A 13 2.83 0.75 7.43
C ILE A 13 1.39 1.22 7.66
N SER A 14 0.85 1.03 8.87
CA SER A 14 -0.56 1.32 9.20
C SER A 14 -1.03 2.74 8.83
N PRO A 15 -0.29 3.83 9.14
CA PRO A 15 -0.72 5.17 8.71
C PRO A 15 -0.83 5.31 7.18
N PHE A 16 0.03 4.64 6.41
CA PHE A 16 -0.05 4.66 4.95
C PHE A 16 -1.25 3.88 4.43
N PHE A 17 -1.64 2.78 5.07
CA PHE A 17 -2.90 2.10 4.72
C PHE A 17 -4.11 2.99 4.95
N SER A 18 -4.15 3.75 6.05
CA SER A 18 -5.23 4.72 6.29
C SER A 18 -5.25 5.84 5.24
N ILE A 19 -4.09 6.39 4.89
CA ILE A 19 -3.97 7.42 3.84
C ILE A 19 -4.43 6.88 2.48
N LEU A 20 -3.99 5.68 2.09
CA LEU A 20 -4.40 5.05 0.83
C LEU A 20 -5.92 4.79 0.79
N LYS A 21 -6.52 4.34 1.90
CA LYS A 21 -7.97 4.16 2.02
C LYS A 21 -8.73 5.47 1.87
N ASP A 22 -8.24 6.55 2.48
CA ASP A 22 -8.85 7.89 2.38
C ASP A 22 -8.72 8.46 0.96
N MET A 23 -7.55 8.33 0.33
CA MET A 23 -7.35 8.74 -1.06
C MET A 23 -8.25 7.99 -2.04
N LEU A 24 -8.37 6.66 -1.86
CA LEU A 24 -9.31 5.87 -2.63
C LEU A 24 -10.74 6.35 -2.37
N HIS A 25 -11.16 6.57 -1.13
CA HIS A 25 -12.51 7.08 -0.85
C HIS A 25 -12.77 8.45 -1.51
N GLY A 26 -11.84 9.39 -1.38
CA GLY A 26 -11.97 10.71 -1.98
C GLY A 26 -11.91 10.73 -3.50
N ALA A 27 -11.25 9.74 -4.11
CA ALA A 27 -11.23 9.57 -5.56
C ALA A 27 -12.62 9.25 -6.15
N LYS A 28 -13.48 8.54 -5.38
CA LYS A 28 -14.89 8.28 -5.73
C LYS A 28 -15.71 9.56 -5.77
N GLU A 29 -15.33 10.54 -4.97
CA GLU A 29 -16.11 11.76 -4.75
C GLU A 29 -15.53 12.97 -5.49
N GLU A 30 -14.48 12.78 -6.30
CA GLU A 30 -13.73 13.84 -7.01
C GLU A 30 -13.24 14.98 -6.08
N LYS A 31 -13.09 14.70 -4.77
CA LYS A 31 -12.83 15.72 -3.75
C LYS A 31 -11.39 16.20 -3.69
N TYR A 32 -10.44 15.49 -4.31
CA TYR A 32 -9.01 15.76 -4.16
C TYR A 32 -8.26 15.77 -5.49
N CYS A 33 -7.19 16.57 -5.55
CA CYS A 33 -6.18 16.47 -6.59
C CYS A 33 -5.28 15.26 -6.25
N LEU A 34 -5.59 14.12 -6.87
CA LEU A 34 -4.92 12.85 -6.58
C LEU A 34 -3.54 12.77 -7.23
N PRO A 35 -2.56 12.08 -6.60
CA PRO A 35 -1.34 11.67 -7.28
C PRO A 35 -1.66 10.78 -8.48
N LYS A 36 -0.89 10.90 -9.57
CA LYS A 36 -0.99 10.00 -10.72
C LYS A 36 -0.39 8.63 -10.38
N LYS A 37 0.72 8.62 -9.63
CA LYS A 37 1.43 7.40 -9.21
C LYS A 37 1.78 7.43 -7.73
N ILE A 38 1.59 6.31 -7.06
CA ILE A 38 1.99 6.07 -5.68
C ILE A 38 2.85 4.81 -5.63
N LEU A 39 4.05 4.92 -5.09
CA LEU A 39 4.92 3.79 -4.77
C LEU A 39 5.01 3.64 -3.25
N LEU A 40 4.58 2.50 -2.73
CA LEU A 40 4.73 2.13 -1.33
C LEU A 40 5.87 1.10 -1.18
N VAL A 41 6.97 1.54 -0.58
CA VAL A 41 8.09 0.69 -0.19
C VAL A 41 7.93 0.30 1.27
N TRP A 42 7.83 -1.00 1.55
CA TRP A 42 7.61 -1.51 2.89
C TRP A 42 8.64 -2.56 3.28
N SER A 43 9.27 -2.38 4.42
CA SER A 43 10.22 -3.35 4.98
C SER A 43 9.60 -4.11 6.15
N VAL A 44 9.74 -5.44 6.14
CA VAL A 44 9.30 -6.32 7.23
C VAL A 44 10.44 -7.24 7.66
N LYS A 45 10.34 -7.81 8.87
CA LYS A 45 11.38 -8.71 9.36
C LYS A 45 11.19 -10.11 8.76
N ARG A 46 9.96 -10.63 8.79
CA ARG A 46 9.61 -11.98 8.31
C ARG A 46 8.47 -11.90 7.29
N SER A 47 8.33 -12.92 6.46
CA SER A 47 7.20 -13.02 5.52
C SER A 47 5.83 -13.06 6.22
N GLU A 48 5.76 -13.60 7.43
CA GLU A 48 4.56 -13.62 8.29
C GLU A 48 4.00 -12.21 8.54
N ASP A 49 4.88 -11.20 8.64
CA ASP A 49 4.50 -9.80 8.84
C ASP A 49 3.74 -9.24 7.61
N LEU A 50 3.90 -9.84 6.42
CA LEU A 50 3.18 -9.43 5.19
C LEU A 50 1.67 -9.69 5.26
N SER A 51 1.22 -10.51 6.21
CA SER A 51 -0.20 -10.74 6.47
C SER A 51 -0.99 -9.45 6.69
N LEU A 52 -0.33 -8.38 7.16
CA LEU A 52 -0.92 -7.04 7.30
C LEU A 52 -1.43 -6.46 5.96
N LEU A 53 -0.93 -6.91 4.80
CA LEU A 53 -1.48 -6.50 3.50
C LEU A 53 -2.95 -6.89 3.33
N SER A 54 -3.41 -7.94 4.03
CA SER A 54 -4.83 -8.32 4.01
C SER A 54 -5.74 -7.26 4.62
N GLU A 55 -5.22 -6.37 5.48
CA GLU A 55 -5.95 -5.23 6.03
C GLU A 55 -6.28 -4.17 4.96
N ILE A 56 -5.51 -4.14 3.87
CA ILE A 56 -5.92 -3.46 2.66
C ILE A 56 -6.93 -4.39 1.97
N ASN A 57 -8.21 -4.03 2.08
CA ASN A 57 -9.25 -4.74 1.34
C ASN A 57 -9.03 -4.51 -0.16
N VAL A 58 -8.34 -5.44 -0.82
CA VAL A 58 -8.04 -5.43 -2.25
C VAL A 58 -9.31 -5.29 -3.09
N THR A 59 -10.44 -5.81 -2.61
CA THR A 59 -11.77 -5.63 -3.23
C THR A 59 -12.20 -4.16 -3.30
N SER A 60 -11.80 -3.34 -2.32
CA SER A 60 -12.05 -1.88 -2.34
C SER A 60 -11.18 -1.16 -3.38
N ILE A 61 -10.02 -1.74 -3.73
CA ILE A 61 -9.11 -1.25 -4.78
C ILE A 61 -9.59 -1.72 -6.16
N CYS A 62 -9.99 -2.98 -6.31
CA CYS A 62 -10.45 -3.55 -7.59
C CYS A 62 -11.81 -2.98 -8.04
N ALA A 63 -12.64 -2.50 -7.12
CA ALA A 63 -13.89 -1.81 -7.46
C ALA A 63 -13.68 -0.38 -7.98
N PHE A 64 -12.45 0.15 -7.88
CA PHE A 64 -12.10 1.39 -8.54
C PHE A 64 -11.71 1.12 -9.99
N PRO A 65 -12.15 1.95 -10.95
CA PRO A 65 -11.52 1.93 -12.25
C PRO A 65 -10.03 2.23 -12.06
N LEU A 66 -9.18 1.24 -12.33
CA LEU A 66 -7.71 1.29 -12.33
C LEU A 66 -7.10 2.47 -13.13
N LYS A 67 -7.93 3.27 -13.78
CA LYS A 67 -7.57 4.50 -14.51
C LYS A 67 -7.42 5.74 -13.62
N VAL A 68 -7.83 5.71 -12.35
CA VAL A 68 -7.83 6.91 -11.48
C VAL A 68 -6.59 7.01 -10.58
N LEU A 69 -6.00 5.90 -10.14
CA LEU A 69 -4.84 5.88 -9.25
C LEU A 69 -3.92 4.68 -9.56
N ASP A 70 -2.67 4.93 -9.92
CA ASP A 70 -1.64 3.88 -10.10
C ASP A 70 -0.91 3.66 -8.77
N ILE A 71 -1.15 2.51 -8.12
CA ILE A 71 -0.54 2.15 -6.83
C ILE A 71 0.35 0.93 -7.02
N GLU A 72 1.63 1.09 -6.73
CA GLU A 72 2.64 0.04 -6.72
C GLU A 72 3.08 -0.23 -5.27
N ILE A 73 3.07 -1.49 -4.85
CA ILE A 73 3.53 -1.89 -3.50
C ILE A 73 4.73 -2.82 -3.64
N GLN A 74 5.86 -2.42 -3.07
CA GLN A 74 7.10 -3.19 -2.99
C GLN A 74 7.38 -3.57 -1.54
N ALA A 75 7.25 -4.86 -1.22
CA ALA A 75 7.50 -5.38 0.12
C ALA A 75 8.85 -6.11 0.17
N TYR A 76 9.66 -5.80 1.19
CA TYR A 76 11.00 -6.32 1.38
C TYR A 76 11.09 -7.07 2.71
N VAL A 77 11.32 -8.37 2.65
CA VAL A 77 11.59 -9.19 3.84
C VAL A 77 13.08 -9.10 4.15
N THR A 78 13.41 -8.59 5.34
CA THR A 78 14.80 -8.21 5.69
C THR A 78 15.52 -9.25 6.55
N ARG A 79 14.81 -10.24 7.11
CA ARG A 79 15.37 -11.23 8.05
C ARG A 79 14.73 -12.62 7.89
N GLU A 80 14.34 -13.00 6.68
CA GLU A 80 13.80 -14.34 6.45
C GLU A 80 14.87 -15.39 6.74
N SER A 81 14.52 -16.38 7.54
CA SER A 81 15.40 -17.50 7.87
C SER A 81 14.88 -18.71 7.11
N GLY A 82 15.65 -19.27 6.18
CA GLY A 82 15.17 -20.37 5.35
C GLY A 82 14.83 -21.60 6.20
N ASN A 83 13.53 -21.92 6.30
CA ASN A 83 13.11 -23.31 6.48
C ASN A 83 13.08 -23.93 5.09
N LEU A 84 14.20 -24.54 4.68
CA LEU A 84 14.18 -25.53 3.62
C LEU A 84 13.39 -26.74 4.17
N GLN A 85 12.12 -26.85 3.79
CA GLN A 85 11.40 -28.12 3.79
C GLN A 85 11.48 -28.73 2.39
#